data_AF-X1N013-F1
#
_entry.id   AF-X1N013-F1
#
_cell.length_a   1.000
_cell.length_b   1.000
_cell.length_c   1.000
_cell.angle_alpha   90.00
_cell.angle_beta   90.00
_cell.angle_gamma   90.00
#
_symmetry.space_group_name_H-M   'P 1'
#
loop_
_entity.id
_entity.type
_entity.pdbx_description
1 polymer ?
#
loop_
_entity_poly.entity_id
_entity_poly.type
_entity_poly.pdbx_seq_one_letter_code
_entity_poly.pdbx_strand_id
1 'polypeptide(L)'
;MLHNLWIAKNTGECLFHKKYGRIDHDENLITSFLSAIEIFAQNVDTGCDLLQTKNYKFIYVTGNNVVIVACVDAEDNDESDVREDLISIRGEFHTRYANELIDWRGRVEHFSSMSDFVDEHLRKYSFDLSNIGNRRLELAPMIVKKQMKIKLSQQQEKVISLLKYKGTATLNDIVKLMKLTEPDAEKATRTLLYHNVIQQVPSA
;
A
#
# COMPACT_ATOMS: atom_id res chain seq x y z
N MET A 1 -1.79 4.18 -2.85
CA MET A 1 -2.20 3.30 -1.75
C MET A 1 -1.09 2.32 -1.37
N LEU A 2 -0.95 2.02 -0.08
CA LEU A 2 -0.12 0.93 0.45
C LEU A 2 -0.75 -0.44 0.18
N HIS A 3 0.06 -1.39 -0.29
CA HIS A 3 -0.37 -2.75 -0.60
C HIS A 3 0.17 -3.78 0.37
N ASN A 4 1.47 -3.75 0.67
CA ASN A 4 2.11 -4.74 1.52
C ASN A 4 3.28 -4.11 2.29
N LEU A 5 3.55 -4.67 3.47
CA LEU A 5 4.76 -4.45 4.25
C LEU A 5 5.41 -5.80 4.51
N TRP A 6 6.71 -5.90 4.26
CA TRP A 6 7.53 -7.03 4.68
C TRP A 6 8.65 -6.58 5.60
N ILE A 7 8.92 -7.39 6.62
CA ILE A 7 10.15 -7.35 7.41
C ILE A 7 10.85 -8.67 7.15
N ALA A 8 12.00 -8.61 6.52
CA ALA A 8 12.82 -9.76 6.20
C ALA A 8 14.13 -9.70 6.97
N LYS A 9 14.73 -10.85 7.20
CA LYS A 9 16.14 -10.93 7.56
C LYS A 9 16.98 -10.55 6.32
N ASN A 10 18.18 -10.01 6.53
CA ASN A 10 19.10 -9.71 5.43
C ASN A 10 19.45 -10.94 4.57
N THR A 11 19.29 -12.15 5.09
CA THR A 11 19.45 -13.42 4.36
C THR A 11 18.24 -13.84 3.51
N GLY A 12 17.13 -13.08 3.57
CA GLY A 12 15.96 -13.26 2.70
C GLY A 12 14.76 -13.95 3.33
N GLU A 13 14.87 -14.46 4.56
CA GLU A 13 13.74 -15.07 5.26
C GLU A 13 12.71 -14.02 5.67
N CYS A 14 11.43 -14.27 5.37
CA CYS A 14 10.33 -13.45 5.85
C CYS A 14 10.18 -13.62 7.36
N LEU A 15 10.29 -12.53 8.12
CA LEU A 15 10.06 -12.52 9.57
C LEU A 15 8.62 -12.07 9.87
N PHE A 16 8.13 -11.08 9.13
CA PHE A 16 6.78 -10.57 9.28
C PHE A 16 6.26 -10.02 7.95
N HIS A 17 4.98 -10.27 7.67
CA HIS A 17 4.28 -9.73 6.53
C HIS A 17 2.93 -9.15 6.96
N LYS A 18 2.60 -7.98 6.41
CA LYS A 18 1.29 -7.36 6.56
C LYS A 18 0.75 -6.94 5.20
N LYS A 19 -0.41 -7.51 4.86
CA LYS A 19 -1.14 -7.20 3.63
C LYS A 19 -2.24 -6.18 3.89
N TYR A 20 -2.25 -5.13 3.08
CA TYR A 20 -3.23 -4.05 3.08
C TYR A 20 -4.04 -3.98 1.78
N GLY A 21 -3.38 -4.29 0.67
CA GLY A 21 -3.93 -4.20 -0.68
C GLY A 21 -4.27 -5.56 -1.27
N ARG A 22 -4.38 -5.59 -2.60
CA ARG A 22 -4.77 -6.79 -3.35
C ARG A 22 -3.61 -7.56 -3.94
N ILE A 23 -2.41 -6.99 -3.92
CA ILE A 23 -1.22 -7.64 -4.45
C ILE A 23 -0.92 -8.84 -3.57
N ASP A 24 -0.97 -10.02 -4.16
CA ASP A 24 -0.76 -11.30 -3.48
C ASP A 24 0.46 -12.00 -4.06
N HIS A 25 1.42 -12.29 -3.19
CA HIS A 25 2.70 -12.91 -3.53
C HIS A 25 3.08 -13.91 -2.44
N ASP A 26 3.86 -14.92 -2.82
CA ASP A 26 4.53 -15.77 -1.84
C ASP A 26 5.53 -14.90 -1.04
N GLU A 27 5.33 -14.88 0.27
CA GLU A 27 6.06 -14.00 1.19
C GLU A 27 7.55 -14.32 1.23
N ASN A 28 7.92 -15.60 1.13
CA ASN A 28 9.33 -16.01 1.15
C ASN A 28 10.01 -15.71 -0.18
N LEU A 29 9.31 -15.89 -1.30
CA LEU A 29 9.84 -15.55 -2.61
C LEU A 29 10.11 -14.04 -2.72
N ILE A 30 9.15 -13.20 -2.33
CA ILE A 30 9.29 -11.76 -2.46
C ILE A 30 10.37 -11.21 -1.50
N THR A 31 10.42 -11.69 -0.25
CA THR A 31 11.44 -11.26 0.71
C THR A 31 12.84 -11.72 0.30
N SER A 32 13.00 -12.93 -0.23
CA SER A 32 14.27 -13.41 -0.77
C SER A 32 14.76 -12.52 -1.93
N PHE A 33 13.86 -12.14 -2.84
CA PHE A 33 14.19 -11.27 -3.96
C PHE A 33 14.56 -9.85 -3.51
N LEU A 34 13.75 -9.25 -2.63
CA LEU A 34 13.98 -7.88 -2.15
C LEU A 34 15.28 -7.79 -1.32
N SER A 35 15.60 -8.80 -0.50
CA SER A 35 16.87 -8.87 0.21
C SER A 35 18.06 -9.09 -0.72
N ALA A 36 17.92 -9.87 -1.80
CA ALA A 36 18.97 -10.01 -2.81
C ALA A 36 19.27 -8.69 -3.54
N ILE A 37 18.22 -7.89 -3.82
CA ILE A 37 18.40 -6.53 -4.37
C ILE A 37 19.16 -5.64 -3.39
N GLU A 38 18.81 -5.67 -2.10
CA GLU A 38 19.53 -4.90 -1.08
C GLU A 38 21.00 -5.32 -0.99
N ILE A 39 21.29 -6.62 -0.94
CA ILE A 39 22.66 -7.14 -0.93
C ILE A 39 23.41 -6.65 -2.17
N PHE A 40 22.80 -6.75 -3.36
CA PHE A 40 23.41 -6.25 -4.59
C PHE A 40 23.69 -4.75 -4.49
N ALA A 41 22.73 -3.96 -4.03
CA ALA A 41 22.88 -2.52 -3.90
C ALA A 41 23.99 -2.13 -2.90
N GLN A 42 24.12 -2.85 -1.78
CA GLN A 42 25.22 -2.66 -0.80
C GLN A 42 26.60 -2.99 -1.36
N ASN A 43 26.69 -3.81 -2.41
CA ASN A 43 27.97 -4.08 -3.08
C ASN A 43 28.35 -2.98 -4.10
N VAL A 44 27.38 -2.15 -4.50
CA VAL A 44 27.58 -1.06 -5.47
C VAL A 44 27.68 0.29 -4.77
N ASP A 45 26.91 0.50 -3.70
CA ASP A 45 26.81 1.72 -2.90
C ASP A 45 26.38 1.37 -1.45
N THR A 46 25.69 2.26 -0.75
CA THR A 46 25.26 2.12 0.64
C THR A 46 24.00 1.27 0.86
N GLY A 47 23.28 0.91 -0.20
CA GLY A 47 22.05 0.10 -0.13
C GLY A 47 21.00 0.53 -1.16
N CYS A 48 19.85 -0.13 -1.13
CA CYS A 48 18.69 0.24 -1.93
C CYS A 48 17.79 1.15 -1.10
N ASP A 49 17.51 2.35 -1.59
CA ASP A 49 16.51 3.24 -0.98
C ASP A 49 15.10 3.01 -1.56
N LEU A 50 15.03 2.84 -2.88
CA LEU A 50 13.78 2.76 -3.64
C LEU A 50 13.98 1.85 -4.84
N LEU A 51 13.08 0.87 -5.00
CA LEU A 51 12.93 0.10 -6.23
C LEU A 51 11.60 0.46 -6.86
N GLN A 52 11.60 0.92 -8.11
CA GLN A 52 10.38 1.32 -8.80
C GLN A 52 10.12 0.45 -10.03
N THR A 53 8.90 -0.06 -10.11
CA THR A 53 8.33 -0.69 -11.30
C THR A 53 7.37 0.29 -11.98
N LYS A 54 6.77 -0.13 -13.11
CA LYS A 54 5.78 0.70 -13.82
C LYS A 54 4.61 1.14 -12.94
N ASN A 55 4.16 0.28 -12.03
CA ASN A 55 2.93 0.49 -11.26
C ASN A 55 3.17 0.66 -9.76
N TYR A 56 4.34 0.25 -9.26
CA TYR A 56 4.61 0.17 -7.82
C TYR A 56 5.98 0.72 -7.47
N LYS A 57 6.07 1.29 -6.27
CA LYS A 57 7.31 1.65 -5.59
C LYS A 57 7.49 0.74 -4.38
N PHE A 58 8.71 0.26 -4.19
CA PHE A 58 9.16 -0.50 -3.04
C PHE A 58 10.12 0.38 -2.25
N ILE A 59 9.68 0.85 -1.09
CA ILE A 59 10.41 1.78 -0.23
C ILE A 59 11.17 0.94 0.79
N TYR A 60 12.49 1.08 0.80
CA TYR A 60 13.38 0.29 1.65
C TYR A 60 13.79 1.09 2.90
N VAL A 61 13.85 0.37 4.03
CA VAL A 61 14.52 0.80 5.25
C VAL A 61 15.29 -0.40 5.79
N THR A 62 16.61 -0.31 5.82
CA THR A 62 17.48 -1.41 6.24
C THR A 62 18.26 -1.07 7.50
N GLY A 63 18.80 -2.09 8.18
CA GLY A 63 19.62 -1.94 9.38
C GLY A 63 19.38 -3.07 10.38
N ASN A 64 20.32 -3.27 11.30
CA ASN A 64 20.21 -4.28 12.36
C ASN A 64 19.89 -5.70 11.84
N ASN A 65 20.51 -6.10 10.73
CA ASN A 65 20.32 -7.38 10.04
C ASN A 65 18.90 -7.63 9.50
N VAL A 66 18.08 -6.59 9.36
CA VAL A 66 16.75 -6.67 8.75
C VAL A 66 16.61 -5.72 7.57
N VAL A 67 15.75 -6.11 6.64
CA VAL A 67 15.34 -5.34 5.47
C VAL A 67 13.82 -5.16 5.58
N ILE A 68 13.37 -3.92 5.73
CA ILE A 68 11.95 -3.57 5.79
C ILE A 68 11.57 -2.93 4.47
N VAL A 69 10.50 -3.42 3.85
CA VAL A 69 10.05 -2.93 2.54
C VAL A 69 8.55 -2.72 2.55
N ALA A 70 8.11 -1.51 2.16
CA ALA A 70 6.71 -1.22 1.84
C ALA A 70 6.49 -1.16 0.33
N CYS A 71 5.40 -1.75 -0.15
CA CYS A 71 4.95 -1.64 -1.54
C CYS A 71 3.77 -0.67 -1.64
N VAL A 72 3.94 0.42 -2.38
CA VAL A 72 2.92 1.46 -2.62
C VAL A 72 2.68 1.65 -4.12
N ASP A 73 1.61 2.33 -4.51
CA ASP A 73 1.37 2.68 -5.91
C ASP A 73 2.42 3.69 -6.38
N ALA A 74 2.89 3.57 -7.63
CA ALA A 74 3.91 4.46 -8.17
C ALA A 74 3.46 5.92 -8.29
N GLU A 75 2.16 6.18 -8.34
CA GLU A 75 1.57 7.51 -8.44
C GLU A 75 1.46 8.22 -7.08
N ASP A 76 1.66 7.51 -5.96
CA ASP A 76 1.64 8.11 -4.64
C ASP A 76 2.86 8.99 -4.40
N ASN A 77 2.64 10.10 -3.70
CA ASN A 77 3.67 11.05 -3.30
C ASN A 77 4.00 10.97 -1.80
N ASP A 78 3.46 9.99 -1.08
CA ASP A 78 3.60 9.82 0.36
C ASP A 78 4.89 9.07 0.74
N GLU A 79 5.85 8.96 -0.18
CA GLU A 79 7.07 8.16 -0.01
C GLU A 79 7.89 8.56 1.22
N SER A 80 8.05 9.86 1.47
CA SER A 80 8.79 10.38 2.62
C SER A 80 8.10 10.01 3.93
N ASP A 81 6.79 10.19 4.00
CA ASP A 81 6.02 9.91 5.21
C ASP A 81 6.00 8.39 5.51
N VAL A 82 5.81 7.57 4.47
CA VAL A 82 5.90 6.10 4.61
C VAL A 82 7.30 5.70 5.09
N ARG A 83 8.36 6.31 4.57
CA ARG A 83 9.74 6.01 5.01
C ARG A 83 9.96 6.35 6.48
N GLU A 84 9.45 7.48 6.96
CA GLU A 84 9.53 7.85 8.39
C GLU A 84 8.82 6.83 9.29
N ASP A 85 7.64 6.38 8.88
CA ASP A 85 6.91 5.33 9.61
C ASP A 85 7.67 3.98 9.58
N LEU A 86 8.30 3.63 8.44
CA LEU A 86 9.16 2.44 8.35
C LEU A 86 10.38 2.51 9.27
N ILE A 87 10.99 3.70 9.45
CA ILE A 87 12.11 3.90 10.38
C ILE A 87 11.65 3.65 11.82
N SER A 88 10.46 4.14 12.19
CA SER A 88 9.85 3.90 13.50
C SER A 88 9.57 2.40 13.72
N ILE A 89 8.99 1.72 12.71
CA ILE A 89 8.75 0.27 12.74
C ILE A 89 10.06 -0.51 12.89
N ARG A 90 11.14 -0.12 12.19
CA ARG A 90 12.46 -0.74 12.37
C ARG A 90 12.97 -0.59 13.79
N GLY A 91 12.86 0.61 14.37
CA GLY A 91 13.28 0.89 15.73
C GLY A 91 12.55 0.02 16.75
N GLU A 92 11.23 -0.10 16.59
CA GLU A 92 10.39 -0.95 17.45
C GLU A 92 10.72 -2.43 17.27
N PHE A 93 10.84 -2.89 16.03
CA PHE A 93 11.20 -4.28 15.72
C PHE A 93 12.54 -4.66 16.36
N HIS A 94 13.54 -3.78 16.22
CA HIS A 94 14.84 -3.99 16.85
C HIS A 94 14.73 -4.04 18.38
N THR A 95 14.02 -3.09 18.99
CA THR A 95 13.84 -3.03 20.44
C THR A 95 13.20 -4.31 21.00
N ARG A 96 12.23 -4.89 20.29
CA ARG A 96 11.54 -6.11 20.72
C ARG A 96 12.36 -7.37 20.47
N TYR A 97 13.03 -7.49 19.32
CA TYR A 97 13.51 -8.79 18.83
C TYR A 97 15.01 -8.88 18.54
N ALA A 98 15.81 -7.83 18.77
CA ALA A 98 17.25 -7.85 18.46
C ALA A 98 17.98 -9.06 19.05
N ASN A 99 17.71 -9.37 20.33
CA ASN A 99 18.34 -10.49 21.02
C ASN A 99 17.85 -11.83 20.49
N GLU A 100 16.56 -11.93 20.16
CA GLU A 100 15.95 -13.17 19.65
C GLU A 100 16.48 -13.53 18.26
N LEU A 101 16.80 -12.53 17.44
CA LEU A 101 17.35 -12.71 16.09
C LEU A 101 18.75 -13.31 16.06
N ILE A 102 19.53 -13.23 17.14
CA ILE A 102 20.90 -13.76 17.21
C ILE A 102 20.90 -15.28 17.01
N ASP A 103 20.00 -15.98 17.73
CA ASP A 103 19.90 -17.44 17.73
C ASP A 103 18.63 -17.94 17.02
N TRP A 104 18.01 -17.09 16.21
CA TRP A 104 16.73 -17.41 15.56
C TRP A 104 16.89 -18.55 14.55
N ARG A 105 16.03 -19.57 14.68
CA ARG A 105 16.04 -20.80 13.86
C ARG A 105 14.75 -21.05 13.07
N GLY A 106 14.05 -20.00 12.66
CA GLY A 106 12.94 -20.13 11.70
C GLY A 106 11.51 -20.04 12.26
N ARG A 107 11.30 -19.74 13.55
CA ARG A 107 9.94 -19.55 14.09
C ARG A 107 9.48 -18.10 13.90
N VAL A 108 8.53 -17.87 13.00
CA VAL A 108 8.08 -16.51 12.63
C VAL A 108 6.87 -16.03 13.42
N GLU A 109 6.17 -16.94 14.12
CA GLU A 109 4.88 -16.64 14.76
C GLU A 109 4.99 -15.56 15.84
N HIS A 110 6.15 -15.45 16.49
CA HIS A 110 6.37 -14.50 17.59
C HIS A 110 6.43 -13.05 17.09
N PHE A 111 6.85 -12.83 15.84
CA PHE A 111 6.88 -11.51 15.21
C PHE A 111 5.49 -10.96 14.90
N SER A 112 4.45 -11.80 14.90
CA SER A 112 3.07 -11.39 14.64
C SER A 112 2.55 -10.33 15.61
N SER A 113 3.13 -10.24 16.82
CA SER A 113 2.78 -9.20 17.80
C SER A 113 3.18 -7.77 17.39
N MET A 114 3.89 -7.61 16.26
CA MET A 114 4.10 -6.32 15.59
C MET A 114 2.84 -5.78 14.90
N SER A 115 1.84 -6.62 14.64
CA SER A 115 0.70 -6.28 13.78
C SER A 115 0.02 -4.96 14.18
N ASP A 116 -0.28 -4.78 15.46
CA ASP A 116 -1.00 -3.60 15.94
C ASP A 116 -0.17 -2.31 15.80
N PHE A 117 1.12 -2.39 16.12
CA PHE A 117 2.04 -1.26 15.99
C PHE A 117 2.22 -0.85 14.53
N VAL A 118 2.35 -1.83 13.65
CA VAL A 118 2.45 -1.62 12.20
C VAL A 118 1.16 -0.99 11.66
N ASP A 119 -0.01 -1.46 12.10
CA ASP A 119 -1.30 -0.89 11.70
C ASP A 119 -1.48 0.55 12.18
N GLU A 120 -1.05 0.89 13.38
CA GLU A 120 -1.11 2.26 13.90
C GLU A 120 -0.38 3.26 12.98
N HIS A 121 0.77 2.85 12.42
CA HIS A 121 1.60 3.71 11.58
C HIS A 121 1.13 3.70 10.12
N LEU A 122 0.85 2.53 9.56
CA LEU A 122 0.71 2.38 8.12
C LEU A 122 -0.73 2.31 7.61
N ARG A 123 -1.71 2.04 8.47
CA ARG A 123 -3.10 1.86 8.03
C ARG A 123 -3.68 3.10 7.35
N LYS A 124 -3.19 4.29 7.69
CA LYS A 124 -3.58 5.57 7.06
C LYS A 124 -3.24 5.64 5.56
N TYR A 125 -2.25 4.88 5.09
CA TYR A 125 -1.90 4.76 3.66
C TYR A 125 -2.64 3.61 2.96
N SER A 126 -3.33 2.78 3.73
CA SER A 126 -4.19 1.72 3.21
C SER A 126 -5.62 2.23 3.04
N PHE A 127 -6.36 1.62 2.11
CA PHE A 127 -7.80 1.82 2.03
C PHE A 127 -8.49 0.47 1.99
N ASP A 128 -9.16 0.11 3.09
CA ASP A 128 -9.96 -1.11 3.15
C ASP A 128 -11.27 -0.90 2.39
N LEU A 129 -11.40 -1.65 1.31
CA LEU A 129 -12.45 -1.53 0.31
C LEU A 129 -13.10 -2.89 0.03
N SER A 130 -12.96 -3.82 0.98
CA SER A 130 -13.62 -5.13 0.98
C SER A 130 -15.15 -5.04 0.76
N ASN A 131 -15.77 -3.86 0.96
CA ASN A 131 -17.20 -3.64 0.82
C ASN A 131 -17.63 -2.52 -0.16
N ILE A 132 -16.82 -2.12 -1.17
CA ILE A 132 -17.27 -1.08 -2.14
C ILE A 132 -18.52 -1.53 -2.92
N GLY A 133 -18.59 -2.81 -3.31
CA GLY A 133 -19.56 -3.27 -4.32
C GLY A 133 -21.00 -2.83 -4.08
N ASN A 134 -21.41 -2.74 -2.80
CA ASN A 134 -22.76 -2.38 -2.38
C ASN A 134 -22.91 -0.93 -1.89
N ARG A 135 -21.82 -0.17 -1.76
CA ARG A 135 -21.87 1.21 -1.24
C ARG A 135 -22.14 2.18 -2.37
N ARG A 136 -22.98 3.19 -2.10
CA ARG A 136 -23.15 4.34 -3.00
C ARG A 136 -21.95 5.26 -2.83
N LEU A 137 -21.49 5.80 -3.95
CA LEU A 137 -20.36 6.70 -4.05
C LEU A 137 -20.87 8.04 -4.57
N GLU A 138 -20.27 9.14 -4.12
CA GLU A 138 -20.54 10.48 -4.61
C GLU A 138 -19.25 11.30 -4.67
N LEU A 139 -19.28 12.46 -5.33
CA LEU A 139 -18.14 13.38 -5.34
C LEU A 139 -17.95 14.02 -3.97
N ALA A 140 -16.71 14.08 -3.50
CA ALA A 140 -16.42 14.79 -2.26
C ALA A 140 -16.71 16.30 -2.43
N PRO A 141 -17.34 16.96 -1.45
CA PRO A 141 -17.76 18.37 -1.54
C PRO A 141 -16.60 19.34 -1.83
N MET A 142 -15.38 19.00 -1.41
CA MET A 142 -14.20 19.86 -1.55
C MET A 142 -13.67 20.00 -2.98
N ILE A 143 -14.06 19.11 -3.89
CA ILE A 143 -13.55 19.11 -5.27
C ILE A 143 -14.33 20.02 -6.21
N VAL A 144 -15.51 20.47 -5.80
CA VAL A 144 -16.24 21.51 -6.52
C VAL A 144 -15.51 22.86 -6.44
N LYS A 145 -14.59 23.05 -5.48
CA LYS A 145 -13.99 24.36 -5.16
C LYS A 145 -12.47 24.49 -5.36
N LYS A 146 -11.70 23.41 -5.57
CA LYS A 146 -10.23 23.45 -5.66
C LYS A 146 -9.73 22.65 -6.87
N GLN A 147 -8.93 23.26 -7.74
CA GLN A 147 -8.31 22.57 -8.88
C GLN A 147 -7.42 21.44 -8.38
N MET A 148 -7.79 20.19 -8.72
CA MET A 148 -6.99 19.00 -8.43
C MET A 148 -5.65 19.07 -9.18
N LYS A 149 -4.53 18.96 -8.45
CA LYS A 149 -3.18 18.72 -9.02
C LYS A 149 -2.90 17.22 -9.23
N ILE A 150 -3.95 16.40 -9.43
CA ILE A 150 -3.81 14.95 -9.65
C ILE A 150 -4.06 14.69 -11.12
N LYS A 151 -3.09 14.07 -11.80
CA LYS A 151 -3.27 13.62 -13.18
C LYS A 151 -4.18 12.40 -13.18
N LEU A 152 -5.41 12.57 -13.62
CA LEU A 152 -6.39 11.49 -13.64
C LEU A 152 -6.16 10.55 -14.82
N SER A 153 -6.38 9.26 -14.62
CA SER A 153 -6.48 8.29 -15.70
C SER A 153 -7.84 8.39 -16.40
N GLN A 154 -7.92 7.89 -17.63
CA GLN A 154 -9.16 7.86 -18.41
C GLN A 154 -10.28 7.11 -17.67
N GLN A 155 -9.95 6.06 -16.92
CA GLN A 155 -10.91 5.31 -16.11
C GLN A 155 -11.44 6.16 -14.94
N GLN A 156 -10.56 6.89 -14.25
CA GLN A 156 -10.96 7.78 -13.15
C GLN A 156 -11.84 8.94 -13.65
N GLU A 157 -11.51 9.53 -14.80
CA GLU A 157 -12.35 10.57 -15.43
C GLU A 157 -13.75 10.06 -15.74
N LYS A 158 -13.86 8.81 -16.22
CA LYS A 158 -15.16 8.16 -16.47
C LYS A 158 -15.98 8.02 -15.17
N VAL A 159 -15.36 7.57 -14.09
CA VAL A 159 -16.03 7.47 -12.78
C VAL A 159 -16.53 8.84 -12.32
N ILE A 160 -15.67 9.85 -12.35
CA ILE A 160 -16.03 11.22 -11.95
C ILE A 160 -17.18 11.76 -12.82
N SER A 161 -17.14 11.50 -14.14
CA SER A 161 -18.17 11.97 -15.07
C SER A 161 -19.54 11.37 -14.77
N LEU A 162 -19.59 10.07 -14.43
CA LEU A 162 -20.82 9.43 -14.01
C LEU A 162 -21.37 10.03 -12.71
N LEU A 163 -20.50 10.26 -11.72
CA LEU A 163 -20.90 10.82 -10.43
C LEU A 163 -21.35 12.29 -10.56
N LYS A 164 -20.74 13.07 -11.46
CA LYS A 164 -21.22 14.42 -11.80
C LYS A 164 -22.63 14.40 -12.38
N TYR A 165 -22.95 13.39 -13.20
CA TYR A 165 -24.24 13.28 -13.86
C TYR A 165 -25.34 12.71 -12.95
N LYS A 166 -25.06 11.61 -12.24
CA LYS A 166 -26.05 10.85 -11.45
C LYS A 166 -26.13 11.32 -9.99
N GLY A 167 -25.16 12.11 -9.52
CA GLY A 167 -24.97 12.46 -8.12
C GLY A 167 -24.37 11.31 -7.32
N THR A 168 -25.04 10.15 -7.30
CA THR A 168 -24.58 8.94 -6.63
C THR A 168 -24.55 7.73 -7.56
N ALA A 169 -23.59 6.82 -7.38
CA ALA A 169 -23.51 5.57 -8.14
C ALA A 169 -22.91 4.43 -7.32
N THR A 170 -23.32 3.20 -7.61
CA THR A 170 -22.66 1.98 -7.10
C THR A 170 -21.50 1.56 -8.02
N LEU A 171 -20.65 0.65 -7.56
CA LEU A 171 -19.62 0.06 -8.44
C LEU A 171 -20.24 -0.65 -9.65
N ASN A 172 -21.36 -1.34 -9.46
CA ASN A 172 -22.11 -1.98 -10.55
C ASN A 172 -22.64 -0.97 -11.57
N ASP A 173 -23.08 0.21 -11.13
CA ASP A 173 -23.46 1.30 -12.04
C ASP A 173 -22.26 1.77 -12.86
N ILE A 174 -21.09 1.95 -12.22
CA ILE A 174 -19.86 2.39 -12.88
C ILE A 174 -19.45 1.37 -13.96
N VAL A 175 -19.40 0.09 -13.62
CA VAL A 175 -19.05 -1.00 -14.56
C VAL A 175 -19.99 -0.98 -15.76
N LYS A 176 -21.31 -0.97 -15.52
CA LYS A 176 -22.33 -1.06 -16.58
C LYS A 176 -22.39 0.21 -17.44
N LEU A 177 -22.44 1.38 -16.83
CA LEU A 177 -22.72 2.64 -17.53
C LEU A 177 -21.47 3.23 -18.19
N MET A 178 -20.28 3.03 -17.60
CA MET A 178 -19.02 3.54 -18.16
C MET A 178 -18.30 2.53 -19.05
N LYS A 179 -18.88 1.33 -19.21
CA LYS A 179 -18.33 0.21 -19.98
C LYS A 179 -16.89 -0.09 -19.56
N LEU A 180 -16.68 -0.16 -18.24
CA LEU A 180 -15.40 -0.52 -17.65
C LEU A 180 -15.42 -2.00 -17.28
N THR A 181 -14.26 -2.65 -17.31
CA THR A 181 -14.14 -3.96 -16.65
C THR A 181 -14.29 -3.77 -15.14
N GLU A 182 -14.73 -4.80 -14.43
CA GLU A 182 -14.84 -4.75 -12.96
C GLU A 182 -13.50 -4.39 -12.29
N PRO A 183 -12.35 -4.99 -12.67
CA PRO A 183 -11.05 -4.60 -12.12
C PRO A 183 -10.68 -3.14 -12.38
N ASP A 184 -10.98 -2.61 -13.57
CA ASP A 184 -10.68 -1.21 -13.91
C ASP A 184 -11.55 -0.23 -13.14
N ALA A 185 -12.86 -0.53 -13.04
CA ALA A 185 -13.80 0.26 -12.26
C ALA A 185 -13.41 0.29 -10.79
N GLU A 186 -13.09 -0.88 -10.22
CA GLU A 186 -12.60 -0.97 -8.85
C GLU A 186 -11.32 -0.16 -8.69
N LYS A 187 -10.28 -0.41 -9.49
CA LYS A 187 -9.01 0.33 -9.37
C LYS A 187 -9.22 1.84 -9.44
N ALA A 188 -10.02 2.32 -10.39
CA ALA A 188 -10.32 3.75 -10.52
C ALA A 188 -11.04 4.30 -9.29
N THR A 189 -12.12 3.64 -8.86
CA THR A 189 -12.88 4.02 -7.66
C THR A 189 -12.02 4.00 -6.40
N ARG A 190 -11.19 2.97 -6.21
CA ARG A 190 -10.29 2.85 -5.07
C ARG A 190 -9.31 4.01 -5.00
N THR A 191 -8.69 4.32 -6.14
CA THR A 191 -7.73 5.44 -6.23
C THR A 191 -8.43 6.76 -5.91
N LEU A 192 -9.64 6.97 -6.42
CA LEU A 192 -10.41 8.17 -6.14
C LEU A 192 -10.85 8.27 -4.67
N LEU A 193 -11.21 7.15 -4.02
CA LEU A 193 -11.51 7.12 -2.59
C LEU A 193 -10.27 7.45 -1.75
N TYR A 194 -9.13 6.83 -2.08
CA TYR A 194 -7.85 7.07 -1.41
C TYR A 194 -7.45 8.54 -1.42
N HIS A 195 -7.59 9.20 -2.56
CA HIS A 195 -7.28 10.62 -2.71
C HIS A 195 -8.40 11.56 -2.23
N ASN A 196 -9.41 11.04 -1.51
CA ASN A 196 -10.58 11.79 -1.05
C ASN A 196 -11.32 12.54 -2.18
N VAL A 197 -11.28 11.98 -3.40
CA VAL A 197 -11.94 12.57 -4.57
C VAL A 197 -13.43 12.26 -4.61
N ILE A 198 -13.74 11.05 -4.22
CA ILE A 198 -15.10 10.56 -4.04
C ILE A 198 -15.21 10.07 -2.60
N GLN A 199 -16.44 9.98 -2.10
CA GLN A 199 -16.73 9.47 -0.77
C GLN A 199 -17.86 8.46 -0.80
N GLN A 200 -17.94 7.62 0.22
CA GLN A 200 -19.03 6.68 0.39
C GLN A 200 -20.18 7.37 1.12
N VAL A 201 -21.40 7.19 0.62
CA VAL A 201 -22.62 7.70 1.24
C VAL A 201 -23.36 6.55 1.91
N PRO A 202 -23.95 6.77 3.10
CA PRO A 202 -24.83 5.80 3.73
C PRO A 202 -25.95 5.39 2.76
N SER A 203 -26.28 4.11 2.74
CA SER A 203 -27.49 3.66 2.04
C SER A 203 -28.68 4.17 2.85
N ALA A 204 -29.45 5.09 2.27
CA ALA A 204 -30.74 5.51 2.80
C ALA A 204 -31.75 4.35 2.80
#